data_AF-V4ITB8-F1
#
_entry.id   AF-V4ITB8-F1
#
_cell.length_a   1.000
_cell.length_b   1.000
_cell.length_c   1.000
_cell.angle_alpha   90.00
_cell.angle_beta   90.00
_cell.angle_gamma   90.00
#
_symmetry.space_group_name_H-M   'P 1'
#
loop_
_entity.id
_entity.type
_entity.pdbx_description
1 polymer ?
#
loop_
_entity_poly.entity_id
_entity_poly.type
_entity_poly.pdbx_seq_one_letter_code
_entity_poly.pdbx_strand_id
1 'polypeptide(L)' 'MHKPLQEQPVDLRPVTEVSDEQRYKMIQEAAYYRAEKRHFEPGHEQEDWEAATAEVDELLRKRSG' A
#
# COMPACT_ATOMS: atom_id res chain seq x y z
N MET A 1 25.68 13.78 -4.45
CA MET A 1 25.57 12.52 -3.69
C MET A 1 24.21 11.90 -4.02
N HIS A 2 24.14 10.98 -4.98
CA HIS A 2 22.94 10.19 -5.21
C HIS A 2 22.98 9.00 -4.26
N LYS A 3 22.08 8.98 -3.27
CA LYS A 3 21.86 7.80 -2.44
C LYS A 3 21.28 6.74 -3.38
N PRO A 4 21.97 5.61 -3.65
CA PRO A 4 21.39 4.59 -4.51
C PRO A 4 20.10 4.13 -3.84
N LEU A 5 18.99 4.28 -4.56
CA LEU A 5 17.70 3.69 -4.19
C LEU A 5 18.01 2.21 -3.96
N GLN A 6 17.89 1.78 -2.71
CA GLN A 6 18.08 0.40 -2.31
C GLN A 6 17.19 -0.45 -3.22
N GLU A 7 17.83 -1.25 -4.06
CA GLU A 7 17.19 -2.23 -4.92
C GLU A 7 16.48 -3.21 -3.98
N GLN A 8 15.21 -2.95 -3.71
CA GLN A 8 14.38 -3.88 -2.96
C GLN A 8 14.34 -5.15 -3.81
N PRO A 9 14.83 -6.30 -3.30
CA PRO A 9 14.85 -7.52 -4.07
C PRO A 9 13.41 -7.87 -4.40
N VAL A 10 13.03 -7.66 -5.67
CA VAL A 10 11.72 -8.04 -6.18
C VAL A 10 11.62 -9.56 -6.07
N ASP A 11 10.93 -10.00 -5.02
CA ASP A 11 10.74 -11.41 -4.73
C ASP A 11 9.77 -11.99 -5.77
N LEU A 12 10.33 -12.63 -6.80
CA LEU A 12 9.60 -13.25 -7.92
C LEU A 12 8.92 -14.56 -7.49
N ARG A 13 8.12 -14.51 -6.43
CA ARG A 13 7.23 -15.59 -6.02
C ARG A 13 5.94 -15.60 -6.87
N PRO A 14 5.30 -16.76 -7.05
CA PRO A 14 4.31 -16.98 -8.10
C PRO A 14 3.15 -15.98 -7.99
N VAL A 15 2.75 -15.45 -9.15
CA VAL A 15 1.72 -14.42 -9.40
C VAL A 15 0.31 -14.76 -8.87
N THR A 16 0.16 -15.91 -8.23
CA THR A 16 -1.09 -16.46 -7.70
C THR A 16 -1.44 -15.95 -6.30
N GLU A 17 -0.46 -15.44 -5.54
CA GLU A 17 -0.68 -14.86 -4.22
C GLU A 17 -0.10 -13.45 -4.18
N VAL A 18 -0.88 -12.47 -3.71
CA VAL A 18 -0.40 -11.10 -3.57
C VAL A 18 0.72 -11.07 -2.52
N SER A 19 1.92 -10.69 -2.95
CA SER A 19 3.07 -10.57 -2.05
C SER A 19 2.88 -9.42 -1.05
N ASP A 20 3.60 -9.49 0.08
CA ASP A 20 3.59 -8.40 1.08
C ASP A 20 4.00 -7.05 0.48
N GLU A 21 4.91 -7.03 -0.51
CA GLU A 21 5.31 -5.82 -1.20
C GLU A 21 4.18 -5.23 -2.04
N GLN A 22 3.42 -6.07 -2.75
CA GLN A 22 2.26 -5.63 -3.52
C GLN A 22 1.13 -5.14 -2.61
N ARG A 23 0.88 -5.84 -1.49
CA ARG A 23 -0.05 -5.36 -0.46
C ARG A 23 0.38 -4.00 0.07
N TYR A 24 1.65 -3.82 0.40
CA TYR A 24 2.19 -2.55 0.87
C TYR A 24 2.01 -1.41 -0.16
N LYS A 25 2.31 -1.67 -1.45
CA LYS A 25 2.08 -0.69 -2.53
C LYS A 25 0.62 -0.28 -2.63
N MET A 26 -0.31 -1.25 -2.60
CA MET A 26 -1.74 -0.97 -2.63
C MET A 26 -2.19 -0.11 -1.44
N ILE A 27 -1.68 -0.40 -0.23
CA ILE A 27 -2.00 0.38 0.98
C ILE A 27 -1.45 1.80 0.86
N GLN A 28 -0.20 1.94 0.40
CA GLN A 28 0.44 3.24 0.19
C GLN A 28 -0.33 4.10 -0.81
N GLU A 29 -0.73 3.53 -1.96
CA GLU A 29 -1.52 4.23 -2.97
C GLU A 29 -2.89 4.64 -2.43
N ALA A 30 -3.59 3.74 -1.74
CA ALA A 30 -4.89 4.04 -1.15
C ALA A 30 -4.80 5.14 -0.07
N ALA A 31 -3.80 5.08 0.81
CA ALA A 31 -3.56 6.13 1.81
C ALA A 31 -3.22 7.47 1.14
N TYR A 32 -2.40 7.46 0.08
CA TYR A 32 -2.06 8.65 -0.69
C TYR A 32 -3.31 9.30 -1.30
N TYR A 33 -4.19 8.54 -1.94
CA TYR A 33 -5.43 9.07 -2.52
C TYR A 33 -6.39 9.62 -1.45
N ARG A 34 -6.40 9.04 -0.24
CA ARG A 34 -7.19 9.57 0.87
C ARG A 34 -6.66 10.92 1.36
N ALA A 35 -5.35 11.00 1.56
CA ALA A 35 -4.70 12.25 1.93
C ALA A 35 -4.91 13.30 0.83
N GLU A 36 -4.76 12.95 -0.45
CA GLU A 36 -4.99 13.84 -1.60
C GLU A 36 -6.42 14.40 -1.61
N LYS A 37 -7.44 13.57 -1.36
CA LYS A 37 -8.85 14.00 -1.26
C LYS A 37 -9.08 15.02 -0.14
N ARG A 38 -8.22 15.03 0.88
CA ARG A 38 -8.21 15.99 1.99
C ARG A 38 -7.19 17.11 1.80
N HIS A 39 -6.62 17.25 0.60
CA HIS A 39 -5.54 18.21 0.32
C HIS A 39 -4.30 18.04 1.22
N PHE A 40 -4.00 16.80 1.61
CA PHE A 40 -2.91 16.42 2.51
C PHE A 40 -2.98 17.13 3.87
N GLU A 41 -4.19 17.24 4.43
CA GLU A 41 -4.40 17.77 5.77
C GLU A 41 -3.61 16.96 6.82
N PRO A 42 -2.75 17.60 7.63
CA PRO A 42 -1.93 16.91 8.63
C PRO A 42 -2.77 16.43 9.82
N GLY A 43 -2.34 15.34 10.46
CA GLY A 43 -3.01 14.76 11.62
C GLY A 43 -3.94 13.59 11.29
N HIS A 44 -4.15 13.29 10.01
CA HIS A 44 -4.94 12.15 9.54
C HIS A 44 -4.12 11.05 8.89
N GLU A 45 -2.78 11.15 8.89
CA GLU A 45 -1.92 10.18 8.19
C GLU A 45 -2.13 8.74 8.69
N GLN A 46 -2.31 8.59 10.00
CA GLN A 46 -2.49 7.29 10.63
C GLN A 46 -3.87 6.71 10.33
N GLU A 47 -4.92 7.53 10.42
CA GLU A 47 -6.29 7.12 10.06
C GLU A 47 -6.39 6.73 8.59
N ASP A 48 -5.76 7.49 7.70
CA ASP A 48 -5.75 7.20 6.26
C ASP A 48 -5.01 5.89 5.97
N TRP A 49 -3.90 5.62 6.66
CA TRP A 49 -3.17 4.36 6.57
C TRP A 49 -3.97 3.16 7.10
N GLU A 50 -4.61 3.30 8.26
CA GLU A 50 -5.43 2.24 8.85
C GLU A 50 -6.63 1.90 7.95
N ALA A 51 -7.30 2.93 7.43
CA ALA A 51 -8.43 2.75 6.53
C ALA A 51 -7.99 2.13 5.18
N ALA A 52 -6.85 2.55 4.63
CA ALA A 52 -6.26 1.96 3.44
C ALA A 52 -5.87 0.48 3.65
N THR A 53 -5.31 0.16 4.81
CA THR A 53 -4.94 -1.23 5.17
C THR A 53 -6.17 -2.13 5.21
N ALA A 54 -7.23 -1.69 5.91
CA ALA A 54 -8.47 -2.46 6.00
C ALA A 54 -9.14 -2.66 4.63
N GLU A 55 -9.12 -1.65 3.77
CA GLU A 55 -9.68 -1.71 2.42
C GLU A 55 -8.91 -2.69 1.53
N VAL A 56 -7.58 -2.63 1.54
CA VAL A 56 -6.73 -3.56 0.78
C VAL A 56 -6.90 -4.98 1.28
N ASP A 57 -6.90 -5.20 2.59
CA ASP A 57 -7.10 -6.53 3.17
C ASP A 57 -8.44 -7.14 2.76
N GLU A 58 -9.51 -6.33 2.74
CA GLU A 58 -10.80 -6.79 2.26
C GLU A 58 -10.79 -7.12 0.76
N LEU A 59 -10.16 -6.28 -0.05
CA LEU A 59 -9.98 -6.49 -1.50
C LEU A 59 -9.24 -7.80 -1.77
N LEU A 60 -8.15 -8.04 -1.05
CA LEU A 60 -7.36 -9.27 -1.16
C LEU A 60 -8.17 -10.48 -0.72
N ARG A 61 -8.89 -10.40 0.40
CA ARG A 61 -9.78 -11.48 0.86
C ARG A 61 -10.85 -11.83 -0.18
N LYS A 62 -11.46 -10.85 -0.83
CA LYS A 62 -12.48 -11.03 -1.87
C LYS A 62 -11.91 -11.63 -3.17
N ARG A 63 -10.62 -11.43 -3.43
CA ARG A 63 -9.96 -11.89 -4.67
C ARG A 63 -9.46 -13.33 -4.56
N SER A 64 -9.26 -13.80 -3.34
CA SER A 64 -8.77 -15.15 -3.02
C SER A 64 -9.88 -16.15 -2.66
N GLY A 65 -11.16 -15.73 -2.66
CA GLY A 65 -12.34 -16.56 -2.39
C GLY A 65 -13.26 -16.65 -3.59
#